data_AF-A0AAX3RJR5-F1
#
_entry.id   AF-A0AAX3RJR5-F1
#
_cell.length_a   1.000
_cell.length_b   1.000
_cell.length_c   1.000
_cell.angle_alpha   90.00
_cell.angle_beta   90.00
_cell.angle_gamma   90.00
#
_symmetry.space_group_name_H-M   'P 1'
#
loop_
_entity.id
_entity.type
_entity.pdbx_description
1 polymer ?
#
loop_
_entity_poly.entity_id
_entity_poly.type
_entity_poly.pdbx_seq_one_letter_code
_entity_poly.pdbx_strand_id
1 'polypeptide(L)' 'MAIDWFTYIKGFYENGLWTKKQVHDVVAVGRITSEQYEEITGDPYDPDNPPSEDIA' A
#
# COMPACT_ATOMS: atom_id res chain seq x y z
N MET A 1 14.22 -17.86 -0.08
CA MET A 1 13.92 -16.81 0.92
C MET A 1 12.81 -15.96 0.33
N ALA A 2 11.63 -15.95 0.96
CA ALA A 2 10.54 -15.06 0.54
C ALA A 2 10.92 -13.63 0.98
N ILE A 3 10.76 -12.66 0.08
CA ILE A 3 10.92 -11.24 0.44
C ILE A 3 9.62 -10.82 1.10
N ASP A 4 9.67 -10.35 2.35
CA ASP A 4 8.53 -9.76 3.06
C ASP A 4 8.22 -8.36 2.53
N TRP A 5 7.54 -8.31 1.39
CA TRP A 5 7.09 -7.06 0.76
C TRP A 5 6.25 -6.23 1.73
N PHE A 6 5.42 -6.88 2.54
CA PHE A 6 4.60 -6.24 3.56
C PHE A 6 5.42 -5.34 4.49
N THR A 7 6.43 -5.90 5.18
CA THR A 7 7.28 -5.15 6.12
C THR A 7 8.03 -4.03 5.42
N TYR A 8 8.45 -4.26 4.17
CA TYR A 8 9.18 -3.29 3.38
C TYR A 8 8.30 -2.09 2.99
N ILE A 9 7.08 -2.36 2.49
CA ILE A 9 6.11 -1.33 2.11
C ILE A 9 5.58 -0.60 3.35
N LYS A 10 5.32 -1.32 4.44
CA LYS A 10 4.97 -0.73 5.74
C LYS A 10 6.04 0.26 6.18
N GLY A 11 7.30 -0.15 6.17
CA GLY A 11 8.42 0.73 6.50
C GLY A 11 8.49 1.95 5.57
N PHE A 12 8.27 1.78 4.26
CA PHE A 12 8.25 2.93 3.35
C PHE A 12 7.09 3.90 3.62
N TYR A 13 5.90 3.38 3.90
CA TYR A 13 4.72 4.18 4.22
C TYR A 13 4.89 4.91 5.57
N GLU A 14 5.40 4.23 6.60
CA GLU A 14 5.70 4.83 7.91
C GLU A 14 6.79 5.91 7.82
N ASN A 15 7.76 5.76 6.91
CA ASN A 15 8.77 6.79 6.63
C ASN A 15 8.26 7.92 5.73
N GLY A 16 7.00 7.88 5.27
CA GLY A 16 6.44 8.85 4.34
C GLY A 16 7.10 8.82 2.95
N LEU A 17 7.84 7.76 2.63
CA LEU A 17 8.45 7.56 1.32
C LEU A 17 7.43 7.05 0.31
N TRP A 18 6.39 6.37 0.79
CA TRP A 18 5.33 5.81 -0.02
C TRP A 18 3.97 6.40 0.34
N THR A 19 3.22 6.63 -0.72
CA THR A 19 1.86 7.16 -0.74
C THR A 19 0.86 6.00 -0.75
N LYS A 20 -0.38 6.21 -0.29
CA LYS A 20 -1.43 5.18 -0.33
C LYS A 20 -1.62 4.65 -1.76
N LYS A 21 -1.50 5.52 -2.76
CA LYS A 21 -1.52 5.14 -4.18
C LYS A 21 -0.40 4.15 -4.55
N GLN A 22 0.82 4.35 -4.04
CA GLN A 22 1.91 3.41 -4.30
C GLN A 22 1.68 2.05 -3.62
N VAL A 23 1.16 2.05 -2.38
CA VAL A 23 0.75 0.81 -1.69
C VAL A 23 -0.38 0.12 -2.49
N HIS A 24 -1.31 0.87 -3.07
CA HIS A 24 -2.39 0.33 -3.90
C HIS A 24 -1.87 -0.36 -5.17
N ASP A 25 -0.90 0.28 -5.85
CA ASP A 25 -0.29 -0.26 -7.07
C ASP A 25 0.42 -1.61 -6.82
N VAL A 26 1.16 -1.74 -5.71
CA VAL A 26 1.81 -3.03 -5.37
C VAL A 26 0.82 -4.14 -5.01
N VAL A 27 -0.37 -3.81 -4.50
CA VAL A 27 -1.47 -4.80 -4.36
C VAL A 27 -1.94 -5.24 -5.74
N ALA A 28 -2.15 -4.29 -6.67
CA ALA A 28 -2.58 -4.60 -8.03
C ALA A 28 -1.57 -5.48 -8.79
N VAL A 29 -0.27 -5.30 -8.52
CA VAL A 29 0.82 -6.13 -9.06
C VAL A 29 0.96 -7.47 -8.30
N GLY A 30 0.20 -7.70 -7.24
CA GLY A 30 0.19 -8.95 -6.46
C GLY A 30 1.42 -9.12 -5.56
N ARG A 31 2.06 -8.03 -5.13
CA ARG A 31 3.16 -8.10 -4.15
C ARG A 31 2.68 -8.22 -2.72
N ILE A 32 1.53 -7.62 -2.43
CA ILE A 32 0.83 -7.69 -1.15
C ILE A 32 -0.66 -7.93 -1.40
N THR A 33 -1.39 -8.33 -0.35
CA THR A 33 -2.84 -8.51 -0.41
C THR A 33 -3.60 -7.23 -0.05
N SER A 34 -4.89 -7.18 -0.37
CA SER A 34 -5.78 -6.10 0.05
C SER A 34 -5.84 -5.94 1.58
N GLU A 35 -5.81 -7.04 2.32
CA GLU A 35 -5.74 -7.02 3.80
C GLU A 35 -4.45 -6.34 4.29
N GLN A 36 -3.32 -6.62 3.65
CA GLN A 36 -2.05 -5.98 3.97
C GLN A 36 -2.03 -4.49 3.64
N TYR A 37 -2.68 -4.09 2.56
CA TYR A 37 -2.88 -2.67 2.24
C TYR A 37 -3.70 -1.96 3.30
N GLU A 38 -4.79 -2.57 3.76
CA GLU A 38 -5.63 -2.02 4.83
C GLU A 38 -4.84 -1.90 6.14
N GLU A 39 -3.97 -2.86 6.46
CA GLU A 39 -3.11 -2.78 7.64
C GLU A 39 -2.02 -1.70 7.52
N ILE A 40 -1.48 -1.45 6.33
CA ILE A 40 -0.46 -0.42 6.11
C ILE A 40 -1.08 0.98 6.09
N THR A 41 -2.15 1.15 5.32
CA THR A 41 -2.74 2.47 5.03
C THR A 41 -3.82 2.87 6.01
N GLY A 42 -4.49 1.90 6.64
CA GLY A 42 -5.68 2.09 7.46
C GLY A 42 -6.98 2.27 6.64
N ASP A 43 -6.91 2.20 5.31
CA ASP A 43 -8.04 2.37 4.41
C ASP A 43 -8.38 1.06 3.70
N PRO A 44 -9.67 0.80 3.40
CA PRO A 44 -10.05 -0.35 2.62
C PRO A 44 -9.41 -0.28 1.23
N TYR A 45 -8.87 -1.41 0.76
CA TYR A 45 -8.34 -1.52 -0.58
C TYR A 45 -9.47 -1.53 -1.60
N ASP A 46 -9.50 -0.53 -2.48
CA ASP A 46 -10.55 -0.38 -3.48
C ASP A 46 -9.93 -0.37 -4.90
N PRO A 47 -9.97 -1.48 -5.66
CA PRO A 47 -9.25 -1.61 -6.93
C PRO A 47 -9.75 -0.63 -8.00
N ASP A 48 -11.04 -0.29 -7.98
CA ASP A 48 -11.68 0.64 -8.91
C ASP A 48 -11.59 2.11 -8.46
N ASN A 49 -11.32 2.34 -7.18
CA ASN A 49 -11.24 3.68 -6.60
C ASN A 49 -9.88 3.88 -5.91
N PRO A 50 -8.80 4.13 -6.68
CA PRO A 50 -7.51 4.40 -6.08
C PRO A 50 -7.63 5.61 -5.14
N PRO A 51 -6.96 5.57 -3.97
CA PRO A 51 -7.00 6.67 -3.03
C PRO A 51 -6.58 7.95 -3.75
N SER A 52 -7.50 8.92 -3.81
CA SER A 52 -7.20 10.25 -4.33
C SER A 52 -6.36 10.96 -3.27
N GLU A 53 -5.03 10.86 -3.41
CA GLU A 53 -4.12 11.70 -2.65
C GLU A 53 -4.21 13.11 -3.20
N ASP A 54 -5.08 13.89 -2.56
CA ASP A 54 -5.05 15.34 -2.57
C ASP A 54 -3.77 15.75 -1.84
N ILE A 55 -2.69 15.88 -2.61
CA ILE A 55 -1.45 16.48 -2.13
C ILE A 55 -1.75 17.98 -2.02
N ALA A 56 -2.28 18.40 -0.88
CA ALA A 56 -2.50 19.80 -0.53
C ALA A 56 -1.19 20.54 -0.29
#